data_AF-A0A3N5S644-F1
#
_entry.id   AF-A0A3N5S644-F1
#
_cell.length_a   1.000
_cell.length_b   1.000
_cell.length_c   1.000
_cell.angle_alpha   90.00
_cell.angle_beta   90.00
_cell.angle_gamma   90.00
#
_symmetry.space_group_name_H-M   'P 1'
#
loop_
_entity.id
_entity.type
_entity.pdbx_description
1 polymer ?
#
loop_
_entity_poly.entity_id
_entity_poly.type
_entity_poly.pdbx_seq_one_letter_code
_entity_poly.pdbx_strand_id
1 'polypeptide(L)'
;MAPFALNLEKTKTKSSLVRIEPTLNAFGSMLLISKAEDEPGIHEWVTKTRLQMTSEERFRHKLVTIGFHYSILPQNPDASFEEYLDNLEATPPSEFRGRLLNAYAKTCLTGKMPENEPVDWEEVLTSATNYVEFLKSRFGDELTDEEVETRAYQYVIDPAALKQLVTGHIRWFWKNHLKTEWERVRPILEESAKAFNQIDYGDMTRMQMVEFVTGKDDRSEPKLEWKWADDLRTARELIFIPNAHIGPYIRADRIQDILYIYFGAHLPEGSDVRVPELDRSEIVSRISALADDTRLQILRMIAENGEMRSQEIMEVIDLSQPSVSRYLSQLTAAGYLQERRANGAKAYVLNEDRIEKTLQAVRAFLLGRT
;
A
#
# COMPACT_ATOMS: atom_id res chain seq x y z
N MET A 1 -45.93 -6.86 38.35
CA MET A 1 -45.65 -7.08 36.92
C MET A 1 -44.91 -5.86 36.40
N ALA A 2 -43.59 -5.94 36.30
CA ALA A 2 -42.81 -4.91 35.61
C ALA A 2 -43.00 -5.10 34.09
N PRO A 3 -43.30 -4.04 33.33
CA PRO A 3 -43.51 -4.15 31.89
C PRO A 3 -42.15 -4.37 31.21
N PHE A 4 -42.08 -5.44 30.41
CA PHE A 4 -41.06 -5.72 29.39
C PHE A 4 -39.63 -5.23 29.69
N ALA A 5 -38.79 -6.12 30.24
CA ALA A 5 -37.36 -6.00 30.08
C ALA A 5 -37.02 -6.11 28.59
N LEU A 6 -36.93 -4.97 27.91
CA LEU A 6 -36.34 -4.87 26.59
C LEU A 6 -34.85 -5.19 26.75
N ASN A 7 -34.50 -6.47 26.64
CA ASN A 7 -33.14 -6.87 26.33
C ASN A 7 -32.88 -6.41 24.90
N LEU A 8 -32.45 -5.15 24.77
CA LEU A 8 -31.65 -4.75 23.63
C LEU A 8 -30.37 -5.57 23.75
N GLU A 9 -30.36 -6.78 23.17
CA GLU A 9 -29.13 -7.41 22.76
C GLU A 9 -28.38 -6.33 22.00
N LYS A 10 -27.28 -5.84 22.59
CA LYS A 10 -26.33 -5.04 21.84
C LYS A 10 -26.02 -5.89 20.63
N THR A 11 -26.53 -5.51 19.46
CA THR A 11 -26.13 -6.08 18.19
C THR A 11 -24.63 -6.03 18.23
N LYS A 12 -23.96 -7.17 18.46
CA LYS A 12 -22.53 -7.26 18.23
C LYS A 12 -22.42 -6.91 16.77
N THR A 13 -22.04 -5.67 16.46
CA THR A 13 -21.72 -5.24 15.11
C THR A 13 -20.71 -6.28 14.64
N LYS A 14 -21.15 -7.16 13.74
CA LYS A 14 -20.31 -8.23 13.21
C LYS A 14 -19.10 -7.49 12.63
N SER A 15 -17.91 -7.69 13.20
CA SER A 15 -16.72 -6.98 12.72
C SER A 15 -16.57 -7.36 11.25
N SER A 16 -16.71 -6.37 10.36
CA SER A 16 -16.55 -6.57 8.93
C SER A 16 -15.07 -6.73 8.62
N LEU A 17 -14.73 -7.82 7.94
CA LEU A 17 -13.36 -8.15 7.55
C LEU A 17 -12.82 -7.15 6.51
N VAL A 18 -13.69 -6.71 5.60
CA VAL A 18 -13.34 -5.73 4.55
C VAL A 18 -14.02 -4.40 4.87
N ARG A 19 -13.25 -3.32 4.93
CA ARG A 19 -13.72 -1.98 5.31
C ARG A 19 -13.13 -0.93 4.38
N ILE A 20 -13.91 0.10 4.04
CA ILE A 20 -13.42 1.14 3.14
C ILE A 20 -12.40 2.08 3.80
N GLU A 21 -12.45 2.24 5.13
CA GLU A 21 -11.53 3.04 5.96
C GLU A 21 -11.13 4.39 5.30
N PRO A 22 -12.04 5.39 5.23
CA PRO A 22 -11.88 6.55 4.36
C PRO A 22 -10.54 7.27 4.50
N THR A 23 -10.12 7.49 5.75
CA THR A 23 -8.88 8.21 6.04
C THR A 23 -7.65 7.40 5.65
N LEU A 24 -7.59 6.11 6.01
CA LEU A 24 -6.48 5.24 5.64
C LEU A 24 -6.40 5.03 4.12
N ASN A 25 -7.55 4.84 3.47
CA ASN A 25 -7.64 4.63 2.03
C ASN A 25 -7.10 5.83 1.24
N ALA A 26 -7.55 7.03 1.61
CA ALA A 26 -7.05 8.30 1.10
C ALA A 26 -5.53 8.42 1.30
N PHE A 27 -5.04 8.10 2.50
CA PHE A 27 -3.63 8.16 2.83
C PHE A 27 -2.78 7.17 2.00
N GLY A 28 -3.28 5.95 1.79
CA GLY A 28 -2.68 4.96 0.91
C GLY A 28 -2.49 5.49 -0.50
N SER A 29 -3.50 6.19 -1.05
CA SER A 29 -3.43 6.79 -2.39
C SER A 29 -2.49 8.00 -2.48
N MET A 30 -2.37 8.81 -1.43
CA MET A 30 -1.37 9.88 -1.36
C MET A 30 0.06 9.33 -1.41
N LEU A 31 0.31 8.19 -0.76
CA LEU A 31 1.63 7.57 -0.75
C LEU A 31 2.03 7.04 -2.15
N LEU A 32 1.07 6.57 -2.95
CA LEU A 32 1.32 6.16 -4.34
C LEU A 32 1.84 7.33 -5.19
N ILE A 33 1.26 8.52 -5.06
CA ILE A 33 1.68 9.73 -5.81
C ILE A 33 3.12 10.13 -5.48
N SER A 34 3.54 9.85 -4.25
CA SER A 34 4.85 10.25 -3.72
C SER A 34 5.99 9.36 -4.20
N LYS A 35 5.73 8.07 -4.41
CA LYS A 35 6.77 7.09 -4.77
C LYS A 35 7.24 7.17 -6.22
N ALA A 36 6.53 7.87 -7.09
CA ALA A 36 7.00 8.17 -8.45
C ALA A 36 7.40 6.94 -9.28
N GLU A 37 6.70 5.83 -9.12
CA GLU A 37 6.97 4.64 -9.91
C GLU A 37 5.83 4.48 -10.93
N ASP A 38 6.17 4.52 -12.23
CA ASP A 38 5.28 4.15 -13.33
C ASP A 38 5.08 2.62 -13.32
N GLU A 39 4.64 2.10 -12.18
CA GLU A 39 4.37 0.68 -11.96
C GLU A 39 3.13 0.28 -12.77
N PRO A 40 3.20 -0.79 -13.58
CA PRO A 40 2.05 -1.26 -14.34
C PRO A 40 0.92 -1.61 -13.39
N GLY A 41 -0.28 -1.17 -13.77
CA GLY A 41 -1.55 -1.44 -13.11
C GLY A 41 -1.93 -0.46 -12.00
N ILE A 42 -1.05 0.46 -11.60
CA ILE A 42 -1.46 1.62 -10.81
C ILE A 42 -2.48 2.44 -11.61
N HIS A 43 -3.56 2.84 -10.95
CA HIS A 43 -4.64 3.55 -11.63
C HIS A 43 -4.16 4.91 -12.15
N GLU A 44 -4.59 5.28 -13.35
CA GLU A 44 -4.15 6.50 -14.05
C GLU A 44 -4.38 7.81 -13.27
N TRP A 45 -5.31 7.81 -12.30
CA TRP A 45 -5.52 8.94 -11.41
C TRP A 45 -4.24 9.36 -10.67
N VAL A 46 -3.40 8.40 -10.26
CA VAL A 46 -2.13 8.66 -9.56
C VAL A 46 -1.19 9.47 -10.47
N THR A 47 -0.94 8.98 -11.68
CA THR A 47 -0.06 9.63 -12.65
C THR A 47 -0.62 10.97 -13.11
N LYS A 48 -1.93 11.06 -13.42
CA LYS A 48 -2.58 12.31 -13.83
C LYS A 48 -2.49 13.38 -12.73
N THR A 49 -2.76 13.02 -11.49
CA THR A 49 -2.65 13.94 -10.34
C THR A 49 -1.23 14.43 -10.18
N ARG A 50 -0.24 13.52 -10.26
CA ARG A 50 1.18 13.88 -10.17
C ARG A 50 1.64 14.84 -11.27
N LEU A 51 1.12 14.68 -12.50
CA LEU A 51 1.41 15.55 -13.64
C LEU A 51 0.76 16.93 -13.54
N GLN A 52 -0.36 17.06 -12.82
CA GLN A 52 -1.01 18.35 -12.56
C GLN A 52 -0.28 19.19 -11.51
N MET A 53 0.51 18.57 -10.64
CA MET A 53 1.30 19.28 -9.63
C MET A 53 2.57 19.88 -10.26
N THR A 54 2.97 21.06 -9.81
CA THR A 54 4.30 21.63 -10.08
C THR A 54 5.41 20.81 -9.42
N SER A 55 6.66 21.05 -9.79
CA SER A 55 7.81 20.39 -9.14
C SER A 55 7.89 20.72 -7.64
N GLU A 56 7.56 21.96 -7.25
CA GLU A 56 7.51 22.37 -5.85
C GLU A 56 6.37 21.66 -5.09
N GLU A 57 5.19 21.54 -5.69
CA GLU A 57 4.07 20.81 -5.10
C GLU A 57 4.37 19.32 -4.95
N ARG A 58 5.02 18.70 -5.95
CA ARG A 58 5.51 17.31 -5.86
C ARG A 58 6.52 17.12 -4.73
N PHE A 59 7.48 18.03 -4.62
CA PHE A 59 8.48 17.97 -3.57
C PHE A 59 7.82 18.14 -2.18
N ARG A 60 6.95 19.14 -2.02
CA ARG A 60 6.17 19.35 -0.79
C ARG A 60 5.31 18.13 -0.45
N HIS A 61 4.67 17.52 -1.45
CA HIS A 61 3.88 16.31 -1.25
C HIS A 61 4.73 15.17 -0.72
N LYS A 62 5.86 14.87 -1.39
CA LYS A 62 6.82 13.85 -0.95
C LYS A 62 7.35 14.13 0.47
N LEU A 63 7.70 15.39 0.77
CA LEU A 63 8.16 15.79 2.10
C LEU A 63 7.09 15.50 3.18
N VAL A 64 5.84 15.83 2.91
CA VAL A 64 4.75 15.63 3.88
C VAL A 64 4.38 14.15 4.04
N THR A 65 4.25 13.40 2.94
CA THR A 65 3.78 12.01 2.97
C THR A 65 4.87 10.99 3.32
N ILE A 66 6.12 11.24 2.94
CA ILE A 66 7.27 10.37 3.21
C ILE A 66 8.06 10.91 4.41
N GLY A 67 8.58 12.14 4.33
CA GLY A 67 9.41 12.71 5.40
C GLY A 67 8.66 12.89 6.73
N PHE A 68 7.38 13.27 6.67
CA PHE A 68 6.52 13.40 7.86
C PHE A 68 5.48 12.30 8.01
N HIS A 69 5.69 11.14 7.37
CA HIS A 69 4.76 10.02 7.38
C HIS A 69 4.19 9.70 8.77
N TYR A 70 5.06 9.55 9.76
CA TYR A 70 4.67 9.19 11.13
C TYR A 70 4.00 10.35 11.89
N SER A 71 4.25 11.60 11.50
CA SER A 71 3.58 12.76 12.10
C SER A 71 2.09 12.81 11.73
N ILE A 72 1.76 12.36 10.53
CA ILE A 72 0.42 12.48 9.93
C ILE A 72 -0.32 11.15 9.83
N LEU A 73 0.27 10.03 10.27
CA LEU A 73 -0.40 8.73 10.21
C LEU A 73 -1.74 8.80 10.98
N PRO A 74 -2.87 8.40 10.36
CA PRO A 74 -4.18 8.47 11.00
C PRO A 74 -4.23 7.66 12.31
N GLN A 75 -4.69 8.31 13.39
CA GLN A 75 -4.81 7.67 14.70
C GLN A 75 -6.20 7.04 14.94
N ASN A 76 -7.21 7.49 14.18
CA ASN A 76 -8.57 6.96 14.21
C ASN A 76 -8.96 6.52 12.79
N PRO A 77 -8.80 5.24 12.44
CA PRO A 77 -9.08 4.70 11.11
C PRO A 77 -10.52 4.91 10.64
N ASP A 78 -11.48 4.74 11.55
CA ASP A 78 -12.92 4.81 11.26
C ASP A 78 -13.42 6.24 10.96
N ALA A 79 -12.57 7.26 11.17
CA ALA A 79 -12.93 8.66 10.92
C ALA A 79 -13.10 8.96 9.42
N SER A 80 -14.04 9.85 9.11
CA SER A 80 -14.09 10.51 7.80
C SER A 80 -12.81 11.33 7.56
N PHE A 81 -12.51 11.61 6.29
CA PHE A 81 -11.32 12.40 5.97
C PHE A 81 -11.42 13.83 6.51
N GLU A 82 -12.62 14.42 6.54
CA GLU A 82 -12.87 15.72 7.15
C GLU A 82 -12.62 15.71 8.66
N GLU A 83 -13.09 14.71 9.39
CA GLU A 83 -12.79 14.57 10.82
C GLU A 83 -11.29 14.39 11.05
N TYR A 84 -10.60 13.67 10.16
CA TYR A 84 -9.13 13.59 10.21
C TYR A 84 -8.47 14.96 10.02
N LEU A 85 -8.93 15.79 9.08
CA LEU A 85 -8.44 17.17 8.91
C LEU A 85 -8.66 18.03 10.15
N ASP A 86 -9.82 17.91 10.79
CA ASP A 86 -10.13 18.65 12.01
C ASP A 86 -9.26 18.17 13.19
N ASN A 87 -9.02 16.87 13.29
CA ASN A 87 -8.11 16.29 14.29
C ASN A 87 -6.67 16.73 14.10
N LEU A 88 -6.18 16.81 12.84
CA LEU A 88 -4.86 17.36 12.55
C LEU A 88 -4.76 18.83 13.00
N GLU A 89 -5.79 19.63 12.75
CA GLU A 89 -5.81 21.04 13.14
C GLU A 89 -5.86 21.21 14.68
N ALA A 90 -6.60 20.34 15.38
CA ALA A 90 -6.67 20.34 16.84
C ALA A 90 -5.39 19.82 17.52
N THR A 91 -4.56 19.04 16.80
CA THR A 91 -3.34 18.44 17.36
C THR A 91 -2.30 19.52 17.72
N PRO A 92 -1.72 19.51 18.94
CA PRO A 92 -0.65 20.43 19.32
C PRO A 92 0.61 20.28 18.44
N PRO A 93 1.34 21.37 18.12
CA PRO A 93 2.57 21.30 17.34
C PRO A 93 3.60 20.26 17.84
N SER A 94 3.78 20.18 19.15
CA SER A 94 4.73 19.24 19.78
C SER A 94 4.39 17.77 19.54
N GLU A 95 3.11 17.42 19.36
CA GLU A 95 2.70 16.04 19.12
C GLU A 95 3.11 15.54 17.75
N PHE A 96 3.11 16.39 16.71
CA PHE A 96 3.57 16.00 15.37
C PHE A 96 5.03 15.53 15.42
N ARG A 97 5.90 16.35 16.04
CA ARG A 97 7.30 16.00 16.26
C ARG A 97 7.43 14.76 17.15
N GLY A 98 6.67 14.70 18.25
CA GLY A 98 6.71 13.57 19.18
C GLY A 98 6.40 12.24 18.52
N ARG A 99 5.36 12.18 17.68
CA ARG A 99 4.99 10.97 16.91
C ARG A 99 6.11 10.55 15.97
N LEU A 100 6.69 11.50 15.24
CA LEU A 100 7.80 11.27 14.32
C LEU A 100 9.02 10.65 15.02
N LEU A 101 9.53 11.33 16.05
CA LEU A 101 10.73 10.90 16.76
C LEU A 101 10.52 9.57 17.48
N ASN A 102 9.34 9.36 18.10
CA ASN A 102 9.00 8.09 18.73
C ASN A 102 8.95 6.92 17.73
N ALA A 103 8.47 7.16 16.51
CA ALA A 103 8.51 6.14 15.46
C ALA A 103 9.94 5.82 15.04
N TYR A 104 10.78 6.84 14.81
CA TYR A 104 12.19 6.65 14.48
C TYR A 104 13.00 5.94 15.57
N ALA A 105 12.71 6.21 16.85
CA ALA A 105 13.37 5.52 17.97
C ALA A 105 13.06 4.01 18.00
N LYS A 106 11.86 3.61 17.56
CA LYS A 106 11.36 2.23 17.64
C LYS A 106 11.58 1.42 16.36
N THR A 107 12.03 2.06 15.29
CA THR A 107 12.16 1.42 13.97
C THR A 107 13.63 1.28 13.60
N CYS A 108 14.03 0.08 13.17
CA CYS A 108 15.37 -0.21 12.69
C CYS A 108 15.29 -1.27 11.61
N LEU A 109 15.56 -0.87 10.37
CA LEU A 109 15.54 -1.74 9.19
C LEU A 109 16.93 -2.25 8.82
N THR A 110 17.99 -1.62 9.32
CA THR A 110 19.39 -2.01 9.10
C THR A 110 19.84 -3.20 9.96
N GLY A 111 19.03 -3.66 10.92
CA GLY A 111 19.33 -4.81 11.77
C GLY A 111 19.06 -4.58 13.25
N LYS A 112 19.89 -5.17 14.12
CA LYS A 112 19.68 -5.15 15.58
C LYS A 112 19.64 -3.71 16.11
N MET A 113 18.53 -3.35 16.75
CA MET A 113 18.45 -2.12 17.52
C MET A 113 19.57 -2.08 18.59
N PRO A 114 20.16 -0.92 18.87
CA PRO A 114 20.98 -0.73 20.07
C PRO A 114 20.19 -1.20 21.30
N GLU A 115 20.83 -1.94 22.20
CA GLU A 115 20.19 -2.48 23.39
C GLU A 115 19.65 -1.36 24.29
N ASN A 116 18.32 -1.20 24.38
CA ASN A 116 17.57 -0.41 25.38
C ASN A 116 18.06 1.02 25.71
N GLU A 117 19.01 1.58 24.96
CA GLU A 117 19.49 2.93 25.17
C GLU A 117 18.52 3.93 24.53
N PRO A 118 18.04 4.93 25.29
CA PRO A 118 17.22 5.99 24.73
C PRO A 118 18.03 6.79 23.70
N VAL A 119 17.38 7.18 22.61
CA VAL A 119 18.01 8.04 21.60
C VAL A 119 18.31 9.42 22.21
N ASP A 120 19.56 9.88 22.08
CA ASP A 120 19.95 11.24 22.41
C ASP A 120 19.46 12.21 21.33
N TRP A 121 18.25 12.73 21.52
CA TRP A 121 17.65 13.68 20.59
C TRP A 121 18.31 15.07 20.63
N GLU A 122 19.07 15.40 21.68
CA GLU A 122 19.82 16.66 21.72
C GLU A 122 21.00 16.60 20.75
N GLU A 123 21.72 15.48 20.73
CA GLU A 123 22.79 15.23 19.76
C GLU A 123 22.26 15.10 18.32
N VAL A 124 21.24 14.25 18.11
CA VAL A 124 20.68 13.98 16.78
C VAL A 124 20.14 15.25 16.11
N LEU A 125 19.55 16.16 16.88
CA LEU A 125 18.92 17.37 16.36
C LEU A 125 19.81 18.62 16.45
N THR A 126 21.11 18.45 16.70
CA THR A 126 22.09 19.54 16.69
C THR A 126 22.33 20.08 15.26
N SER A 127 22.24 19.23 14.24
CA SER A 127 22.44 19.62 12.84
C SER A 127 21.63 18.76 11.87
N ALA A 128 21.40 19.26 10.65
CA ALA A 128 20.77 18.46 9.59
C ALA A 128 21.59 17.20 9.25
N THR A 129 22.93 17.31 9.28
CA THR A 129 23.84 16.19 9.04
C THR A 129 23.64 15.09 10.08
N ASN A 130 23.65 15.42 11.37
CA ASN A 130 23.43 14.45 12.45
C ASN A 130 22.07 13.77 12.33
N TYR A 131 21.03 14.54 11.99
CA TYR A 131 19.68 14.01 11.78
C TYR A 131 19.64 13.00 10.63
N VAL A 132 20.22 13.34 9.47
CA VAL A 132 20.26 12.44 8.30
C VAL A 132 21.12 11.21 8.58
N GLU A 133 22.27 11.35 9.22
CA GLU A 133 23.14 10.22 9.60
C GLU A 133 22.42 9.26 10.55
N PHE A 134 21.68 9.80 11.53
CA PHE A 134 20.83 9.00 12.40
C PHE A 134 19.79 8.23 11.58
N LEU A 135 19.07 8.87 10.65
CA LEU A 135 18.09 8.18 9.81
C LEU A 135 18.74 7.10 8.92
N LYS A 136 19.89 7.38 8.30
CA LYS A 136 20.67 6.39 7.53
C LYS A 136 21.06 5.20 8.40
N SER A 137 21.44 5.43 9.67
CA SER A 137 21.74 4.35 10.61
C SER A 137 20.52 3.46 10.91
N ARG A 138 19.30 4.02 10.88
CA ARG A 138 18.04 3.31 11.16
C ARG A 138 17.46 2.62 9.94
N PHE A 139 17.41 3.31 8.81
CA PHE A 139 16.68 2.89 7.61
C PHE A 139 17.59 2.41 6.48
N GLY A 140 18.88 2.73 6.54
CA GLY A 140 19.85 2.46 5.48
C GLY A 140 19.87 3.59 4.45
N ASP A 141 20.96 3.66 3.68
CA ASP A 141 21.16 4.71 2.67
C ASP A 141 20.10 4.64 1.56
N GLU A 142 19.70 3.44 1.14
CA GLU A 142 18.75 3.26 0.04
C GLU A 142 17.33 3.77 0.36
N LEU A 143 16.94 3.76 1.64
CA LEU A 143 15.61 4.18 2.09
C LEU A 143 15.59 5.61 2.66
N THR A 144 16.76 6.25 2.79
CA THR A 144 16.89 7.59 3.35
C THR A 144 17.15 8.60 2.23
N ASP A 145 16.12 9.36 1.85
CA ASP A 145 16.26 10.44 0.87
C ASP A 145 16.90 11.66 1.53
N GLU A 146 18.20 11.84 1.32
CA GLU A 146 18.99 12.89 1.95
C GLU A 146 18.46 14.31 1.66
N GLU A 147 17.92 14.57 0.46
CA GLU A 147 17.36 15.89 0.13
C GLU A 147 16.08 16.14 0.92
N VAL A 148 15.18 15.17 0.95
CA VAL A 148 13.92 15.26 1.69
C VAL A 148 14.18 15.37 3.18
N GLU A 149 15.08 14.56 3.74
CA GLU A 149 15.34 14.53 5.17
C GLU A 149 16.13 15.76 5.65
N THR A 150 17.06 16.28 4.85
CA THR A 150 17.72 17.56 5.11
C THR A 150 16.70 18.71 5.15
N ARG A 151 15.71 18.69 4.25
CA ARG A 151 14.61 19.65 4.30
C ARG A 151 13.71 19.40 5.51
N ALA A 152 13.41 18.15 5.83
CA ALA A 152 12.54 17.78 6.93
C ALA A 152 13.07 18.29 8.27
N TYR A 153 14.39 18.20 8.48
CA TYR A 153 15.08 18.73 9.66
C TYR A 153 14.66 20.16 10.03
N GLN A 154 14.51 21.05 9.03
CA GLN A 154 14.12 22.46 9.25
C GLN A 154 12.78 22.60 9.98
N TYR A 155 11.87 21.64 9.78
CA TYR A 155 10.57 21.60 10.45
C TYR A 155 10.61 20.76 11.72
N VAL A 156 11.46 19.73 11.81
CA VAL A 156 11.61 18.93 13.04
C VAL A 156 12.09 19.81 14.21
N ILE A 157 12.97 20.78 13.97
CA ILE A 157 13.43 21.72 15.00
C ILE A 157 12.44 22.86 15.28
N ASP A 158 11.43 23.05 14.44
CA ASP A 158 10.35 24.03 14.60
C ASP A 158 8.97 23.35 14.49
N PRO A 159 8.43 22.80 15.60
CA PRO A 159 7.15 22.09 15.59
C PRO A 159 5.98 22.93 15.10
N ALA A 160 6.02 24.26 15.27
CA ALA A 160 4.96 25.15 14.80
C ALA A 160 4.94 25.23 13.28
N ALA A 161 6.12 25.39 12.66
CA ALA A 161 6.28 25.32 11.21
C ALA A 161 5.90 23.94 10.67
N LEU A 162 6.29 22.85 11.36
CA LEU A 162 5.90 21.49 10.99
C LEU A 162 4.38 21.35 10.91
N LYS A 163 3.66 21.76 11.96
CA LYS A 163 2.20 21.72 11.99
C LYS A 163 1.61 22.49 10.80
N GLN A 164 2.03 23.74 10.59
CA GLN A 164 1.51 24.57 9.51
C GLN A 164 1.73 23.94 8.12
N LEU A 165 2.91 23.36 7.89
CA LEU A 165 3.24 22.66 6.64
C LEU A 165 2.31 21.47 6.42
N VAL A 166 2.21 20.57 7.40
CA VAL A 166 1.47 19.32 7.23
C VAL A 166 -0.03 19.57 7.14
N THR A 167 -0.62 20.36 8.04
CA THR A 167 -2.07 20.62 7.99
C THR A 167 -2.45 21.41 6.73
N GLY A 168 -1.64 22.40 6.36
CA GLY A 168 -1.83 23.17 5.13
C GLY A 168 -1.75 22.29 3.88
N HIS A 169 -0.76 21.40 3.80
CA HIS A 169 -0.60 20.53 2.65
C HIS A 169 -1.72 19.48 2.53
N ILE A 170 -2.06 18.77 3.62
CA ILE A 170 -3.11 17.74 3.57
C ILE A 170 -4.47 18.36 3.22
N ARG A 171 -4.79 19.55 3.76
CA ARG A 171 -6.02 20.29 3.41
C ARG A 171 -6.02 20.75 1.96
N TRP A 172 -4.89 21.26 1.47
CA TRP A 172 -4.72 21.63 0.06
C TRP A 172 -4.90 20.42 -0.85
N PHE A 173 -4.28 19.28 -0.54
CA PHE A 173 -4.35 18.08 -1.35
C PHE A 173 -5.78 17.51 -1.39
N TRP A 174 -6.45 17.48 -0.23
CA TRP A 174 -7.87 17.12 -0.14
C TRP A 174 -8.73 17.95 -1.07
N LYS A 175 -8.63 19.29 -0.95
CA LYS A 175 -9.46 20.23 -1.71
C LYS A 175 -9.22 20.14 -3.21
N ASN A 176 -7.97 20.03 -3.66
CA ASN A 176 -7.62 20.19 -5.06
C ASN A 176 -7.56 18.88 -5.85
N HIS A 177 -7.35 17.74 -5.19
CA HIS A 177 -7.11 16.46 -5.86
C HIS A 177 -7.96 15.30 -5.34
N LEU A 178 -8.11 15.17 -4.02
CA LEU A 178 -8.61 13.92 -3.43
C LEU A 178 -10.11 13.91 -3.17
N LYS A 179 -10.74 15.04 -2.83
CA LYS A 179 -12.16 15.08 -2.46
C LYS A 179 -13.07 14.57 -3.59
N THR A 180 -12.94 15.15 -4.78
CA THR A 180 -13.72 14.74 -5.96
C THR A 180 -13.45 13.29 -6.32
N GLU A 181 -12.20 12.83 -6.20
CA GLU A 181 -11.87 11.44 -6.48
C GLU A 181 -12.48 10.50 -5.46
N TRP A 182 -12.44 10.84 -4.17
CA TRP A 182 -13.07 10.07 -3.11
C TRP A 182 -14.57 9.93 -3.35
N GLU A 183 -15.27 11.01 -3.68
CA GLU A 183 -16.69 10.99 -4.03
C GLU A 183 -16.97 10.07 -5.25
N ARG A 184 -16.05 10.03 -6.22
CA ARG A 184 -16.15 9.18 -7.41
C ARG A 184 -15.95 7.69 -7.09
N VAL A 185 -14.93 7.34 -6.31
CA VAL A 185 -14.54 5.94 -6.07
C VAL A 185 -15.27 5.31 -4.89
N ARG A 186 -15.75 6.10 -3.93
CA ARG A 186 -16.41 5.58 -2.72
C ARG A 186 -17.53 4.56 -3.01
N PRO A 187 -18.47 4.78 -3.95
CA PRO A 187 -19.54 3.80 -4.22
C PRO A 187 -19.02 2.43 -4.68
N ILE A 188 -17.98 2.40 -5.52
CA ILE A 188 -17.41 1.14 -6.01
C ILE A 188 -16.60 0.42 -4.93
N LEU A 189 -15.97 1.16 -4.02
CA LEU A 189 -15.27 0.60 -2.86
C LEU A 189 -16.27 0.00 -1.84
N GLU A 190 -17.40 0.67 -1.63
CA GLU A 190 -18.48 0.19 -0.77
C GLU A 190 -19.08 -1.12 -1.31
N GLU A 191 -19.31 -1.24 -2.63
CA GLU A 191 -19.80 -2.49 -3.23
C GLU A 191 -18.76 -3.61 -3.17
N SER A 192 -17.47 -3.33 -3.39
CA SER A 192 -16.38 -4.30 -3.20
C SER A 192 -16.35 -4.82 -1.76
N ALA A 193 -16.34 -3.92 -0.77
CA ALA A 193 -16.33 -4.30 0.64
C ALA A 193 -17.58 -5.10 1.03
N LYS A 194 -18.75 -4.69 0.55
CA LYS A 194 -20.02 -5.38 0.79
C LYS A 194 -20.02 -6.80 0.21
N ALA A 195 -19.49 -7.00 -1.00
CA ALA A 195 -19.41 -8.31 -1.63
C ALA A 195 -18.50 -9.26 -0.84
N PHE A 196 -17.30 -8.82 -0.44
CA PHE A 196 -16.41 -9.64 0.39
C PHE A 196 -17.00 -9.97 1.76
N ASN A 197 -17.71 -9.03 2.41
CA ASN A 197 -18.33 -9.29 3.70
C ASN A 197 -19.53 -10.26 3.66
N GLN A 198 -19.96 -10.71 2.47
CA GLN A 198 -20.95 -11.80 2.32
C GLN A 198 -20.32 -13.20 2.35
N ILE A 199 -18.99 -13.29 2.20
CA ILE A 199 -18.25 -14.55 2.21
C ILE A 199 -18.09 -15.06 3.65
N ASP A 200 -18.21 -16.38 3.83
CA ASP A 200 -17.86 -17.03 5.09
C ASP A 200 -16.37 -17.38 5.10
N TYR A 201 -15.65 -16.80 6.06
CA TYR A 201 -14.22 -16.99 6.25
C TYR A 201 -13.90 -17.96 7.40
N GLY A 202 -14.90 -18.54 8.06
CA GLY A 202 -14.73 -19.31 9.30
C GLY A 202 -13.73 -20.47 9.20
N ASP A 203 -13.63 -21.09 8.03
CA ASP A 203 -12.75 -22.23 7.76
C ASP A 203 -11.38 -21.84 7.16
N MET A 204 -11.16 -20.54 6.89
CA MET A 204 -9.92 -20.05 6.30
C MET A 204 -8.89 -19.73 7.38
N THR A 205 -7.64 -20.12 7.14
CA THR A 205 -6.49 -19.55 7.85
C THR A 205 -6.29 -18.09 7.47
N ARG A 206 -5.55 -17.32 8.28
CA ARG A 206 -5.23 -15.91 7.97
C ARG A 206 -4.53 -15.74 6.63
N MET A 207 -3.65 -16.67 6.25
CA MET A 207 -3.02 -16.68 4.93
C MET A 207 -4.04 -16.91 3.82
N GLN A 208 -4.90 -17.93 3.95
CA GLN A 208 -5.97 -18.18 2.97
C GLN A 208 -6.92 -16.99 2.83
N MET A 209 -7.19 -16.25 3.91
CA MET A 209 -7.97 -15.00 3.82
C MET A 209 -7.23 -13.93 3.00
N VAL A 210 -5.93 -13.76 3.20
CA VAL A 210 -5.11 -12.83 2.40
C VAL A 210 -5.11 -13.24 0.94
N GLU A 211 -4.85 -14.51 0.65
CA GLU A 211 -4.84 -15.02 -0.72
C GLU A 211 -6.19 -14.81 -1.41
N PHE A 212 -7.28 -15.14 -0.72
CA PHE A 212 -8.63 -15.03 -1.26
C PHE A 212 -9.03 -13.57 -1.50
N VAL A 213 -8.81 -12.68 -0.53
CA VAL A 213 -9.24 -11.26 -0.65
C VAL A 213 -8.39 -10.49 -1.65
N THR A 214 -7.09 -10.77 -1.70
CA THR A 214 -6.15 -9.99 -2.53
C THR A 214 -5.85 -10.61 -3.88
N GLY A 215 -6.25 -11.88 -4.08
CA GLY A 215 -5.91 -12.68 -5.26
C GLY A 215 -4.42 -13.02 -5.36
N LYS A 216 -3.64 -12.88 -4.28
CA LYS A 216 -2.20 -13.18 -4.24
C LYS A 216 -1.93 -14.47 -3.51
N ASP A 217 -1.50 -15.49 -4.26
CA ASP A 217 -1.00 -16.75 -3.70
C ASP A 217 0.29 -16.50 -2.88
N ASP A 218 0.45 -17.17 -1.76
CA ASP A 218 1.68 -17.25 -0.97
C ASP A 218 2.93 -17.56 -1.83
N ARG A 219 2.76 -18.39 -2.87
CA ARG A 219 3.82 -18.73 -3.84
C ARG A 219 4.13 -17.62 -4.83
N SER A 220 3.29 -16.60 -4.95
CA SER A 220 3.52 -15.48 -5.84
C SER A 220 4.23 -14.33 -5.14
N GLU A 221 4.03 -14.11 -3.85
CA GLU A 221 4.78 -13.08 -3.11
C GLU A 221 5.40 -13.64 -1.82
N PRO A 222 6.57 -14.31 -1.88
CA PRO A 222 7.34 -14.66 -0.67
C PRO A 222 7.68 -13.43 0.19
N LYS A 223 7.52 -12.22 -0.37
CA LYS A 223 7.60 -10.95 0.37
C LYS A 223 6.55 -10.82 1.47
N LEU A 224 5.37 -11.40 1.32
CA LEU A 224 4.33 -11.41 2.36
C LEU A 224 4.84 -12.16 3.61
N GLU A 225 5.50 -13.32 3.42
CA GLU A 225 6.05 -14.13 4.50
C GLU A 225 7.22 -13.50 5.27
N TRP A 226 7.96 -12.53 4.72
CA TRP A 226 9.07 -11.90 5.47
C TRP A 226 8.80 -10.44 5.83
N LYS A 227 8.01 -9.72 5.04
CA LYS A 227 7.77 -8.29 5.26
C LYS A 227 6.71 -8.05 6.34
N TRP A 228 5.69 -8.92 6.42
CA TRP A 228 4.59 -8.76 7.36
C TRP A 228 4.18 -10.05 8.07
N ALA A 229 4.92 -11.17 7.96
CA ALA A 229 4.48 -12.40 8.64
C ALA A 229 4.39 -12.26 10.15
N ASP A 230 5.29 -11.50 10.78
CA ASP A 230 5.19 -11.27 12.22
C ASP A 230 3.94 -10.46 12.57
N ASP A 231 3.65 -9.40 11.81
CA ASP A 231 2.44 -8.61 11.98
C ASP A 231 1.18 -9.42 11.69
N LEU A 232 1.17 -10.22 10.63
CA LEU A 232 0.06 -11.08 10.26
C LEU A 232 -0.20 -12.12 11.36
N ARG A 233 0.84 -12.67 11.97
CA ARG A 233 0.74 -13.66 13.05
C ARG A 233 0.34 -13.03 14.38
N THR A 234 0.81 -11.83 14.68
CA THR A 234 0.68 -11.22 16.02
C THR A 234 -0.44 -10.18 16.13
N ALA A 235 -0.95 -9.64 15.02
CA ALA A 235 -2.08 -8.71 15.05
C ALA A 235 -3.35 -9.40 15.56
N ARG A 236 -4.05 -8.74 16.48
CA ARG A 236 -5.34 -9.17 17.05
C ARG A 236 -6.40 -9.33 15.97
N GLU A 237 -6.36 -8.48 14.94
CA GLU A 237 -7.38 -8.40 13.90
C GLU A 237 -6.77 -8.04 12.55
N LEU A 238 -7.38 -8.53 11.47
CA LEU A 238 -7.06 -8.17 10.09
C LEU A 238 -8.21 -7.35 9.52
N ILE A 239 -7.88 -6.25 8.86
CA ILE A 239 -8.85 -5.43 8.11
C ILE A 239 -8.33 -5.25 6.70
N PHE A 240 -9.12 -5.61 5.71
CA PHE A 240 -8.78 -5.42 4.30
C PHE A 240 -9.43 -4.13 3.77
N ILE A 241 -8.65 -3.31 3.09
CA ILE A 241 -9.07 -2.02 2.53
C ILE A 241 -9.03 -2.10 1.00
N PRO A 242 -10.19 -2.12 0.31
CA PRO A 242 -10.20 -2.03 -1.14
C PRO A 242 -9.77 -0.61 -1.53
N ASN A 243 -8.71 -0.50 -2.32
CA ASN A 243 -8.16 0.77 -2.79
C ASN A 243 -8.28 0.86 -4.31
N ALA A 244 -8.83 1.97 -4.79
CA ALA A 244 -9.07 2.17 -6.22
C ALA A 244 -7.78 2.40 -7.04
N HIS A 245 -6.66 2.68 -6.38
CA HIS A 245 -5.47 3.23 -7.02
C HIS A 245 -4.25 2.32 -7.00
N ILE A 246 -4.18 1.42 -6.01
CA ILE A 246 -3.01 0.56 -5.76
C ILE A 246 -2.83 -0.55 -6.80
N GLY A 247 -3.78 -0.76 -7.70
CA GLY A 247 -3.63 -1.73 -8.78
C GLY A 247 -3.39 -3.15 -8.25
N PRO A 248 -2.43 -3.91 -8.80
CA PRO A 248 -2.17 -5.27 -8.38
C PRO A 248 -1.24 -5.35 -7.15
N TYR A 249 -0.88 -4.22 -6.53
CA TYR A 249 0.06 -4.23 -5.41
C TYR A 249 -0.67 -4.34 -4.07
N ILE A 250 -0.03 -4.97 -3.09
CA ILE A 250 -0.49 -4.98 -1.71
C ILE A 250 0.36 -4.02 -0.89
N ARG A 251 -0.30 -3.35 0.05
CA ARG A 251 0.36 -2.68 1.16
C ARG A 251 -0.27 -3.16 2.46
N ALA A 252 0.52 -3.21 3.54
CA ALA A 252 -0.03 -3.35 4.86
C ALA A 252 0.59 -2.33 5.82
N ASP A 253 -0.22 -1.83 6.74
CA ASP A 253 0.21 -0.95 7.82
C ASP A 253 -0.37 -1.50 9.14
N ARG A 254 0.47 -1.59 10.16
CA ARG A 254 0.04 -1.96 11.51
C ARG A 254 -0.25 -0.71 12.32
N ILE A 255 -1.47 -0.61 12.84
CA ILE A 255 -1.88 0.47 13.73
C ILE A 255 -2.42 -0.18 15.00
N GLN A 256 -1.72 0.02 16.12
CA GLN A 256 -1.97 -0.68 17.37
C GLN A 256 -1.91 -2.21 17.15
N ASP A 257 -2.98 -2.94 17.49
CA ASP A 257 -3.06 -4.40 17.35
C ASP A 257 -3.79 -4.85 16.08
N ILE A 258 -4.03 -3.96 15.13
CA ILE A 258 -4.75 -4.26 13.89
C ILE A 258 -3.79 -4.13 12.70
N LEU A 259 -3.80 -5.13 11.82
CA LEU A 259 -3.09 -5.08 10.55
C LEU A 259 -4.09 -4.71 9.45
N TYR A 260 -3.88 -3.55 8.84
CA TYR A 260 -4.66 -3.06 7.71
C TYR A 260 -3.97 -3.48 6.41
N ILE A 261 -4.68 -4.16 5.52
CA ILE A 261 -4.14 -4.70 4.26
C ILE A 261 -4.88 -4.04 3.09
N TYR A 262 -4.19 -3.20 2.34
CA TYR A 262 -4.70 -2.52 1.16
C TYR A 262 -4.55 -3.43 -0.05
N PHE A 263 -5.62 -3.58 -0.82
CA PHE A 263 -5.63 -4.37 -2.05
C PHE A 263 -6.33 -3.59 -3.16
N GLY A 264 -6.00 -3.91 -4.43
CA GLY A 264 -6.71 -3.32 -5.57
C GLY A 264 -8.19 -3.68 -5.50
N ALA A 265 -9.08 -2.68 -5.54
CA ALA A 265 -10.51 -2.94 -5.45
C ALA A 265 -10.97 -3.86 -6.60
N HIS A 266 -11.53 -5.02 -6.24
CA HIS A 266 -12.19 -5.96 -7.14
C HIS A 266 -13.34 -6.67 -6.40
N LEU A 267 -14.04 -7.58 -7.08
CA LEU A 267 -15.06 -8.43 -6.49
C LEU A 267 -14.48 -9.81 -6.15
N PRO A 268 -15.05 -10.55 -5.17
CA PRO A 268 -14.66 -11.94 -4.93
C PRO A 268 -14.80 -12.80 -6.20
N GLU A 269 -13.88 -13.75 -6.40
CA GLU A 269 -13.99 -14.70 -7.50
C GLU A 269 -15.31 -15.48 -7.39
N GLY A 270 -16.05 -15.58 -8.51
CA GLY A 270 -17.37 -16.22 -8.54
C GLY A 270 -18.54 -15.35 -8.04
N SER A 271 -18.33 -14.05 -7.79
CA SER A 271 -19.41 -13.11 -7.45
C SER A 271 -20.43 -12.96 -8.58
N ASP A 272 -21.72 -13.09 -8.25
CA ASP A 272 -22.84 -12.77 -9.16
C ASP A 272 -23.06 -11.26 -9.31
N VAL A 273 -22.57 -10.45 -8.37
CA VAL A 273 -22.58 -8.99 -8.48
C VAL A 273 -21.61 -8.57 -9.57
N ARG A 274 -22.02 -7.62 -10.41
CA ARG A 274 -21.18 -7.04 -11.47
C ARG A 274 -21.06 -5.54 -11.26
N VAL A 275 -19.83 -5.06 -11.16
CA VAL A 275 -19.50 -3.64 -11.09
C VAL A 275 -18.57 -3.32 -12.26
N PRO A 276 -19.10 -2.83 -13.40
CA PRO A 276 -18.34 -2.66 -14.64
C PRO A 276 -17.05 -1.84 -14.48
N GLU A 277 -17.04 -0.86 -13.59
CA GLU A 277 -15.86 -0.04 -13.30
C GLU A 277 -14.73 -0.83 -12.64
N LEU A 278 -15.06 -1.75 -11.71
CA LEU A 278 -14.08 -2.63 -11.08
C LEU A 278 -13.55 -3.64 -12.10
N ASP A 279 -14.44 -4.27 -12.87
CA ASP A 279 -14.07 -5.20 -13.94
C ASP A 279 -13.10 -4.53 -14.94
N ARG A 280 -13.43 -3.30 -15.38
CA ARG A 280 -12.58 -2.54 -16.29
C ARG A 280 -11.24 -2.19 -15.66
N SER A 281 -11.23 -1.73 -14.41
CA SER A 281 -10.00 -1.36 -13.69
C SER A 281 -9.05 -2.56 -13.56
N GLU A 282 -9.61 -3.72 -13.20
CA GLU A 282 -8.84 -4.95 -13.10
C GLU A 282 -8.28 -5.41 -14.45
N ILE A 283 -9.08 -5.35 -15.52
CA ILE A 283 -8.64 -5.66 -16.89
C ILE A 283 -7.50 -4.73 -17.32
N VAL A 284 -7.65 -3.41 -17.12
CA VAL A 284 -6.61 -2.44 -17.45
C VAL A 284 -5.32 -2.74 -16.68
N SER A 285 -5.44 -3.04 -15.38
CA SER A 285 -4.30 -3.42 -14.56
C SER A 285 -3.57 -4.64 -15.11
N ARG A 286 -4.31 -5.71 -15.40
CA ARG A 286 -3.76 -6.97 -15.95
C ARG A 286 -3.11 -6.78 -17.32
N ILE A 287 -3.72 -6.01 -18.22
CA ILE A 287 -3.18 -5.75 -19.57
C ILE A 287 -1.93 -4.87 -19.50
N SER A 288 -1.92 -3.84 -18.65
CA SER A 288 -0.78 -2.92 -18.55
C SER A 288 0.52 -3.64 -18.17
N ALA A 289 0.44 -4.70 -17.35
CA ALA A 289 1.57 -5.55 -17.01
C ALA A 289 2.06 -6.40 -18.21
N LEU A 290 1.20 -6.73 -19.17
CA LEU A 290 1.57 -7.45 -20.41
C LEU A 290 1.96 -6.52 -21.56
N ALA A 291 1.56 -5.24 -21.52
CA ALA A 291 1.78 -4.27 -22.58
C ALA A 291 3.21 -3.68 -22.58
N ASP A 292 4.22 -4.55 -22.55
CA ASP A 292 5.64 -4.20 -22.58
C ASP A 292 6.45 -5.35 -23.22
N ASP A 293 7.29 -5.00 -24.19
CA ASP A 293 8.04 -5.96 -25.01
C ASP A 293 9.00 -6.81 -24.16
N THR A 294 9.73 -6.17 -23.24
CA THR A 294 10.67 -6.87 -22.36
C THR A 294 9.96 -7.80 -21.39
N ARG A 295 8.82 -7.38 -20.81
CA ARG A 295 8.02 -8.25 -19.93
C ARG A 295 7.48 -9.47 -20.68
N LEU A 296 7.02 -9.31 -21.92
CA LEU A 296 6.60 -10.45 -22.75
C LEU A 296 7.77 -11.39 -23.09
N GLN A 297 8.95 -10.84 -23.37
CA GLN A 297 10.16 -11.64 -23.60
C GLN A 297 10.53 -12.46 -22.35
N ILE A 298 10.51 -11.84 -21.16
CA ILE A 298 10.74 -12.53 -19.87
C ILE A 298 9.75 -13.69 -19.70
N LEU A 299 8.45 -13.42 -19.86
CA LEU A 299 7.41 -14.45 -19.71
C LEU A 299 7.62 -15.61 -20.69
N ARG A 300 7.95 -15.32 -21.95
CA ARG A 300 8.24 -16.32 -22.97
C ARG A 300 9.45 -17.17 -22.61
N MET A 301 10.55 -16.56 -22.19
CA MET A 301 11.76 -17.29 -21.79
C MET A 301 11.47 -18.26 -20.63
N ILE A 302 10.76 -17.79 -19.60
CA ILE A 302 10.38 -18.63 -18.45
C ILE A 302 9.47 -19.77 -18.92
N ALA A 303 8.51 -19.50 -19.82
CA ALA A 303 7.65 -20.53 -20.39
C ALA A 303 8.43 -21.63 -21.14
N GLU A 304 9.42 -21.23 -21.96
CA GLU A 304 10.23 -22.16 -22.75
C GLU A 304 11.16 -23.03 -21.88
N ASN A 305 11.62 -22.51 -20.74
CA ASN A 305 12.53 -23.21 -19.82
C ASN A 305 11.82 -23.88 -18.62
N GLY A 306 10.52 -23.62 -18.43
CA GLY A 306 9.69 -24.06 -17.31
C GLY A 306 9.93 -23.27 -16.02
N GLU A 307 11.18 -23.16 -15.59
CA GLU A 307 11.59 -22.35 -14.44
C GLU A 307 12.91 -21.65 -14.73
N MET A 308 13.04 -20.39 -14.31
CA MET A 308 14.32 -19.67 -14.40
C MET A 308 14.64 -18.90 -13.12
N ARG A 309 15.92 -18.84 -12.79
CA ARG A 309 16.46 -18.01 -11.72
C ARG A 309 16.65 -16.58 -12.20
N SER A 310 16.61 -15.62 -11.27
CA SER A 310 16.84 -14.21 -11.61
C SER A 310 18.15 -13.97 -12.37
N GLN A 311 19.22 -14.68 -12.01
CA GLN A 311 20.54 -14.56 -12.67
C GLN A 311 20.53 -15.05 -14.12
N GLU A 312 19.89 -16.19 -14.39
CA GLU A 312 19.76 -16.74 -15.74
C GLU A 312 18.98 -15.80 -16.65
N ILE A 313 17.95 -15.13 -16.12
CA ILE A 313 17.17 -14.13 -16.85
C ILE A 313 18.04 -12.89 -17.15
N MET A 314 18.85 -12.45 -16.19
CA MET A 314 19.75 -11.29 -16.34
C MET A 314 20.88 -11.54 -17.34
N GLU A 315 21.36 -12.77 -17.48
CA GLU A 315 22.43 -13.10 -18.45
C GLU A 315 21.92 -13.10 -19.90
N VAL A 316 20.64 -13.40 -20.11
CA VAL A 316 20.02 -13.47 -21.44
C VAL A 316 19.49 -12.11 -21.89
N ILE A 317 18.96 -11.32 -20.96
CA ILE A 317 18.40 -10.00 -21.25
C ILE A 317 19.51 -8.96 -21.08
N ASP A 318 19.89 -8.29 -22.16
CA ASP A 318 20.91 -7.24 -22.19
C ASP A 318 20.45 -5.94 -21.48
N LEU A 319 20.09 -6.06 -20.20
CA LEU A 319 19.61 -4.99 -19.33
C LEU A 319 20.30 -5.05 -17.97
N SER A 320 20.26 -3.92 -17.26
CA SER A 320 20.81 -3.86 -15.90
C SER A 320 20.02 -4.71 -14.92
N GLN A 321 20.71 -5.26 -13.91
CA GLN A 321 20.10 -6.02 -12.81
C GLN A 321 18.91 -5.29 -12.13
N PRO A 322 18.96 -3.98 -11.84
CA PRO A 322 17.81 -3.26 -11.30
C PRO A 322 16.58 -3.29 -12.23
N SER A 323 16.81 -3.22 -13.54
CA SER A 323 15.73 -3.22 -14.54
C SER A 323 15.03 -4.58 -14.59
N VAL A 324 15.80 -5.67 -14.65
CA VAL A 324 15.25 -7.03 -14.66
C VAL A 324 14.54 -7.35 -13.35
N SER A 325 15.13 -7.01 -12.21
CA SER A 325 14.50 -7.19 -10.88
C SER A 325 13.17 -6.45 -10.77
N ARG A 326 13.08 -5.24 -11.33
CA ARG A 326 11.84 -4.46 -11.41
C ARG A 326 10.79 -5.18 -12.26
N TYR A 327 11.11 -5.62 -13.48
CA TYR A 327 10.17 -6.33 -14.33
C TYR A 327 9.66 -7.64 -13.70
N LEU A 328 10.55 -8.41 -13.07
CA LEU A 328 10.17 -9.62 -12.34
C LEU A 328 9.23 -9.30 -11.19
N SER A 329 9.51 -8.24 -10.42
CA SER A 329 8.62 -7.79 -9.34
C SER A 329 7.25 -7.35 -9.87
N GLN A 330 7.19 -6.65 -11.00
CA GLN A 330 5.96 -6.21 -11.66
C GLN A 330 5.10 -7.37 -12.16
N LEU A 331 5.71 -8.33 -12.86
CA LEU A 331 5.03 -9.51 -13.37
C LEU A 331 4.51 -10.42 -12.25
N THR A 332 5.30 -10.53 -11.18
CA THR A 332 4.94 -11.23 -9.96
C THR A 332 3.76 -10.54 -9.26
N ALA A 333 3.81 -9.21 -9.12
CA ALA A 333 2.70 -8.43 -8.56
C ALA A 333 1.43 -8.59 -9.41
N ALA A 334 1.51 -8.54 -10.73
CA ALA A 334 0.35 -8.78 -11.61
C ALA A 334 -0.19 -10.22 -11.56
N GLY A 335 0.55 -11.15 -10.94
CA GLY A 335 0.19 -12.56 -10.76
C GLY A 335 0.62 -13.47 -11.92
N TYR A 336 1.36 -12.96 -12.90
CA TYR A 336 1.80 -13.73 -14.08
C TYR A 336 3.01 -14.62 -13.80
N LEU A 337 3.76 -14.33 -12.74
CA LEU A 337 4.85 -15.16 -12.26
C LEU A 337 4.58 -15.60 -10.83
N GLN A 338 4.96 -16.85 -10.53
CA GLN A 338 5.10 -17.36 -9.18
C GLN A 338 6.59 -17.30 -8.79
N GLU A 339 6.90 -16.72 -7.63
CA GLU A 339 8.26 -16.57 -7.11
C GLU A 339 8.50 -17.60 -6.00
N ARG A 340 9.55 -18.42 -6.12
CA ARG A 340 10.01 -19.29 -5.03
C ARG A 340 11.48 -19.06 -4.71
N ARG A 341 11.86 -19.33 -3.47
CA ARG A 341 13.28 -19.42 -3.09
C ARG A 341 13.82 -20.82 -3.38
N ALA A 342 14.84 -20.90 -4.22
CA ALA A 342 15.57 -22.10 -4.57
C ALA A 342 17.05 -21.92 -4.20
N ASN A 343 17.54 -22.64 -3.18
CA ASN A 343 18.93 -22.55 -2.71
C ASN A 343 19.40 -21.11 -2.39
N GLY A 344 18.51 -20.30 -1.79
CA GLY A 344 18.80 -18.90 -1.46
C GLY A 344 18.62 -17.90 -2.60
N ALA A 345 18.47 -18.35 -3.84
CA ALA A 345 18.17 -17.50 -5.00
C ALA A 345 16.67 -17.49 -5.32
N LYS A 346 16.21 -16.43 -6.00
CA LYS A 346 14.83 -16.37 -6.52
C LYS A 346 14.72 -17.13 -7.83
N ALA A 347 13.71 -17.98 -7.92
CA ALA A 347 13.31 -18.70 -9.13
C ALA A 347 11.85 -18.37 -9.46
N TYR A 348 11.54 -18.33 -10.76
CA TYR A 348 10.23 -17.92 -11.27
C TYR A 348 9.67 -18.96 -12.21
N VAL A 349 8.36 -19.19 -12.07
CA VAL A 349 7.56 -20.07 -12.95
C VAL A 349 6.40 -19.26 -13.50
N LEU A 350 5.99 -19.55 -14.73
CA LEU A 350 4.84 -18.92 -15.36
C LEU A 350 3.53 -19.35 -14.69
N ASN A 351 2.64 -18.40 -14.41
CA ASN A 351 1.28 -18.68 -13.98
C ASN A 351 0.33 -18.72 -15.18
N GLU A 352 0.17 -19.91 -15.78
CA GLU A 352 -0.69 -20.11 -16.96
C GLU A 352 -2.17 -19.79 -16.68
N ASP A 353 -2.69 -20.14 -15.50
CA ASP A 353 -4.07 -19.85 -15.09
C ASP A 353 -4.36 -18.35 -15.13
N ARG A 354 -3.40 -17.52 -14.68
CA ARG A 354 -3.55 -16.06 -14.71
C ARG A 354 -3.67 -15.53 -16.14
N ILE A 355 -2.92 -16.08 -17.09
CA ILE A 355 -2.98 -15.68 -18.50
C ILE A 355 -4.37 -15.98 -19.07
N GLU A 356 -4.84 -17.20 -18.87
CA GLU A 356 -6.15 -17.63 -19.37
C GLU A 356 -7.28 -16.79 -18.75
N LYS A 357 -7.25 -16.57 -17.43
CA LYS A 357 -8.21 -15.70 -16.74
C LYS A 357 -8.19 -14.27 -17.27
N THR A 358 -7.02 -13.72 -17.62
CA THR A 358 -6.94 -12.39 -18.25
C THR A 358 -7.62 -12.38 -19.63
N LEU A 359 -7.34 -13.35 -20.49
CA LEU A 359 -7.96 -13.43 -21.81
C LEU A 359 -9.48 -13.63 -21.73
N GLN A 360 -9.93 -14.48 -20.81
CA GLN A 360 -11.35 -14.70 -20.55
C GLN A 360 -12.04 -13.44 -20.03
N ALA A 361 -11.43 -12.70 -19.10
CA ALA A 361 -11.98 -11.45 -18.59
C ALA A 361 -12.13 -10.40 -19.69
N VAL A 362 -11.12 -10.24 -20.54
CA VAL A 362 -11.17 -9.33 -21.71
C VAL A 362 -12.27 -9.74 -22.68
N ARG A 363 -12.34 -11.03 -23.03
CA ARG A 363 -13.37 -11.57 -23.91
C ARG A 363 -14.76 -11.35 -23.33
N ALA A 364 -14.97 -11.66 -22.05
CA ALA A 364 -16.24 -11.49 -21.37
C ALA A 364 -16.67 -10.01 -21.35
N PHE A 365 -15.75 -9.09 -21.07
CA PHE A 365 -16.03 -7.66 -21.05
C PHE A 365 -16.39 -7.09 -22.44
N LEU A 366 -15.69 -7.53 -23.51
CA LEU A 366 -15.90 -7.00 -24.86
C LEU A 366 -17.03 -7.68 -25.64
N LEU A 367 -17.19 -9.00 -25.47
CA LEU A 367 -18.07 -9.83 -26.29
C LEU A 367 -19.21 -10.47 -25.51
N GLY A 368 -19.09 -10.56 -24.18
CA GLY A 368 -20.17 -11.00 -23.29
C GLY A 368 -21.21 -9.90 -23.21
N ARG A 369 -22.07 -9.81 -24.23
CA ARG A 369 -23.27 -8.98 -24.19
C ARG A 369 -24.09 -9.39 -22.96
N THR A 370 -24.45 -8.40 -22.16
CA THR A 370 -25.39 -8.49 -21.03
C THR A 370 -26.73 -9.06 -21.44
#